data_AF-A0A948VB36-F1
#
_entry.id   AF-A0A948VB36-F1
#
_cell.length_a   1.000
_cell.length_b   1.000
_cell.length_c   1.000
_cell.angle_alpha   90.00
_cell.angle_beta   90.00
_cell.angle_gamma   90.00
#
_symmetry.space_group_name_H-M   'P 1'
#
loop_
_entity.id
_entity.type
_entity.pdbx_description
1 polymer ?
#
loop_
_entity_poly.entity_id
_entity_poly.type
_entity_poly.pdbx_seq_one_letter_code
_entity_poly.pdbx_strand_id
1 'polypeptide(L)' 'MTYIPRHKVTELIPNKFRAIKIAAMEARRLNERARTFNIQLPGKITTLAINRLIDGKVEHFDAKERARLIRLEREQQEEE' A
#
# COMPACT_ATOMS: atom_id res chain seq x y z
N MET A 1 -15.43 -10.25 10.27
CA MET A 1 -14.17 -10.47 9.52
C MET A 1 -14.14 -9.52 8.32
N THR A 2 -13.00 -8.94 7.95
CA THR A 2 -12.87 -8.19 6.68
C THR A 2 -12.37 -9.14 5.59
N TYR A 3 -13.04 -9.20 4.45
CA TYR A 3 -12.61 -10.00 3.31
C TYR A 3 -11.42 -9.33 2.61
N ILE A 4 -10.40 -10.11 2.27
CA ILE A 4 -9.20 -9.64 1.55
C ILE A 4 -9.13 -10.42 0.23
N PRO A 5 -9.35 -9.78 -0.93
CA PRO A 5 -9.24 -10.45 -2.22
C PRO A 5 -7.77 -10.71 -2.52
N ARG A 6 -7.29 -11.93 -2.18
CA ARG A 6 -5.87 -12.30 -2.25
C ARG A 6 -5.25 -11.96 -3.60
N HIS A 7 -5.88 -12.38 -4.70
CA HIS A 7 -5.35 -12.20 -6.06
C HIS A 7 -5.10 -10.73 -6.41
N LYS A 8 -6.11 -9.87 -6.22
CA LYS A 8 -6.00 -8.42 -6.46
C LYS A 8 -4.90 -7.76 -5.63
N VAL A 9 -4.78 -8.17 -4.37
CA VAL A 9 -3.76 -7.64 -3.46
C VAL A 9 -2.36 -8.13 -3.85
N THR A 10 -2.22 -9.39 -4.26
CA THR A 10 -0.94 -9.98 -4.66
C THR A 10 -0.45 -9.52 -6.03
N GLU A 11 -1.37 -9.15 -6.93
CA GLU A 11 -1.04 -8.52 -8.21
C GLU A 11 -0.36 -7.16 -8.00
N LEU A 12 -0.80 -6.39 -7.01
CA LEU A 12 -0.20 -5.11 -6.64
C LEU A 12 1.06 -5.28 -5.79
N ILE A 13 1.02 -6.18 -4.81
CA ILE A 13 2.11 -6.40 -3.86
C ILE A 13 2.36 -7.91 -3.78
N PRO A 14 3.38 -8.43 -4.52
CA PRO A 14 3.62 -9.87 -4.64
C PRO A 14 3.81 -10.59 -3.30
N ASN A 15 4.40 -9.89 -2.32
CA ASN A 15 4.60 -10.44 -0.98
C ASN A 15 3.36 -10.22 -0.10
N LYS A 16 2.65 -11.32 0.21
CA LYS A 16 1.45 -11.29 1.05
C LYS A 16 1.64 -10.64 2.44
N PHE A 17 2.79 -10.84 3.08
CA PHE A 17 3.06 -10.30 4.42
C PHE A 17 3.29 -8.79 4.35
N ARG A 18 3.97 -8.36 3.29
CA ARG A 18 4.14 -6.94 3.00
C ARG A 18 2.81 -6.25 2.73
N ALA A 19 1.94 -6.88 1.95
CA ALA A 19 0.60 -6.37 1.69
C ALA A 19 -0.21 -6.18 2.98
N ILE A 20 -0.15 -7.16 3.90
CA ILE A 20 -0.77 -7.05 5.23
C ILE A 20 -0.18 -5.87 6.02
N LYS A 21 1.15 -5.73 6.03
CA LYS A 21 1.82 -4.61 6.72
C LYS A 21 1.33 -3.26 6.18
N ILE A 22 1.27 -3.10 4.86
CA ILE A 22 0.85 -1.84 4.23
C ILE A 22 -0.62 -1.55 4.53
N ALA A 23 -1.51 -2.54 4.40
CA ALA A 23 -2.92 -2.38 4.74
C ALA A 23 -3.12 -2.00 6.21
N ALA A 24 -2.33 -2.58 7.12
CA ALA A 24 -2.37 -2.24 8.55
C ALA A 24 -1.86 -0.81 8.83
N MET A 25 -0.82 -0.35 8.13
CA MET A 25 -0.33 1.03 8.25
C MET A 25 -1.37 2.04 7.75
N GLU A 26 -2.00 1.78 6.61
CA GLU A 26 -3.05 2.65 6.07
C GLU A 26 -4.28 2.69 7.00
N ALA A 27 -4.66 1.54 7.58
CA ALA A 27 -5.72 1.50 8.58
C ALA A 27 -5.40 2.39 9.80
N ARG A 28 -4.16 2.37 10.30
CA ARG A 28 -3.74 3.25 11.41
C ARG A 28 -3.81 4.73 11.00
N ARG A 29 -3.32 5.08 9.80
CA ARG A 29 -3.38 6.44 9.26
C ARG A 29 -4.81 6.97 9.15
N LEU A 30 -5.73 6.14 8.66
CA LEU A 30 -7.15 6.49 8.57
C LEU A 30 -7.77 6.72 9.96
N ASN A 31 -7.43 5.88 10.93
CA ASN A 31 -7.89 6.01 12.30
C ASN A 31 -7.38 7.30 12.97
N GLU A 32 -6.09 7.60 12.81
CA GLU A 32 -5.48 8.83 13.32
C GLU A 32 -6.17 10.05 12.72
N ARG A 33 -6.34 10.09 11.39
CA ARG A 33 -7.07 11.19 10.72
C ARG A 33 -8.50 11.33 11.22
N ALA A 34 -9.23 10.23 11.37
CA ALA A 34 -10.60 10.25 11.88
C ALA A 34 -10.65 10.85 13.29
N ARG A 35 -9.69 10.50 14.17
CA ARG A 35 -9.57 11.09 15.51
C ARG A 35 -9.20 12.56 15.47
N THR A 36 -8.22 12.95 14.65
CA THR A 36 -7.77 14.35 14.53
C THR A 36 -8.89 15.28 14.09
N PHE A 37 -9.71 14.86 13.11
CA PHE A 37 -10.81 15.67 12.60
C PHE A 37 -12.15 15.38 13.28
N ASN A 38 -12.18 14.50 14.28
CA ASN A 38 -13.38 14.01 14.96
C ASN A 38 -14.48 13.54 13.98
N ILE A 39 -14.08 12.84 12.92
CA ILE A 39 -14.96 12.34 11.85
C ILE A 39 -15.25 10.87 12.09
N GLN A 40 -16.51 10.48 11.87
CA GLN A 40 -16.90 9.08 11.88
C GLN A 40 -16.72 8.46 10.48
N LEU A 41 -15.91 7.41 10.39
CA LEU A 41 -15.64 6.74 9.11
C LEU A 41 -16.80 5.81 8.72
N PRO A 42 -17.12 5.70 7.40
CA PRO A 42 -18.15 4.82 6.91
C PRO A 42 -17.68 3.35 6.96
N GLY A 43 -17.97 2.68 8.07
CA GLY A 43 -17.69 1.26 8.26
C GLY A 43 -16.33 0.95 8.89
N LYS A 44 -15.89 -0.30 8.74
CA LYS A 44 -14.66 -0.79 9.39
C LYS A 44 -13.42 -0.23 8.69
N ILE A 45 -12.53 0.36 9.48
CA ILE A 45 -11.28 0.99 9.03
C ILE A 45 -10.43 0.03 8.19
N THR A 46 -10.35 -1.24 8.58
CA THR A 46 -9.61 -2.27 7.84
C THR A 46 -10.17 -2.51 6.44
N THR A 47 -11.50 -2.49 6.29
CA THR A 47 -12.16 -2.63 4.98
C THR A 47 -11.87 -1.41 4.10
N LEU A 48 -11.93 -0.21 4.67
CA LEU A 48 -11.57 1.02 3.95
C LEU A 48 -10.11 1.01 3.49
N ALA A 49 -9.19 0.56 4.35
CA ALA A 49 -7.77 0.46 4.01
C ALA A 49 -7.51 -0.54 2.87
N ILE A 50 -8.16 -1.71 2.90
CA ILE A 50 -8.04 -2.72 1.83
C ILE A 50 -8.59 -2.18 0.51
N ASN A 51 -9.74 -1.52 0.53
CA ASN A 51 -10.31 -0.92 -0.69
C ASN A 51 -9.39 0.17 -1.26
N ARG A 52 -8.85 1.05 -0.42
CA ARG A 52 -7.86 2.06 -0.87
C ARG A 52 -6.60 1.43 -1.44
N LEU A 53 -6.14 0.31 -0.86
CA LEU A 53 -4.99 -0.43 -1.36
C LEU A 53 -5.26 -1.03 -2.75
N ILE A 54 -6.43 -1.66 -2.95
CA ILE A 54 -6.84 -2.23 -4.24
C ILE A 54 -7.04 -1.13 -5.30
N ASP A 55 -7.57 0.02 -4.90
CA ASP A 55 -7.75 1.20 -5.78
C ASP A 55 -6.42 1.89 -6.14
N GLY A 56 -5.27 1.42 -5.63
CA GLY A 56 -3.97 2.07 -5.85
C GLY A 56 -3.81 3.42 -5.14
N LYS A 57 -4.70 3.78 -4.21
CA LYS A 57 -4.70 5.05 -3.45
C LYS A 57 -3.72 5.04 -2.27
N VAL A 58 -2.97 3.96 -2.10
CA VAL A 58 -1.96 3.80 -1.05
C VAL A 58 -0.60 3.81 -1.71
N GLU A 59 0.12 4.91 -1.53
CA GLU A 59 1.52 4.99 -1.94
C GLU A 59 2.34 4.05 -1.05
N HIS A 60 2.84 2.98 -1.66
CA HIS A 60 3.77 2.07 -1.01
C HIS A 60 5.17 2.27 -1.59
N PHE A 61 6.07 2.80 -0.78
CA PHE A 61 7.46 3.00 -1.16
C PHE A 61 8.25 1.70 -0.95
N ASP A 62 8.62 1.03 -2.04
CA ASP A 62 9.61 -0.03 -1.99
C ASP A 62 11.02 0.50 -2.26
N ALA A 63 11.75 0.79 -1.19
CA ALA A 63 13.14 1.23 -1.25
C ALA A 63 14.05 0.27 -2.04
N LYS A 64 13.75 -1.05 -2.03
CA LYS A 64 14.57 -2.06 -2.71
C LYS A 64 14.31 -2.11 -4.21
N GLU A 65 13.05 -1.98 -4.64
CA GLU A 65 12.71 -1.88 -6.06
C GLU A 65 13.19 -0.56 -6.67
N ARG A 66 13.05 0.58 -5.96
CA ARG A 66 13.61 1.86 -6.41
C ARG A 66 15.12 1.79 -6.56
N ALA A 67 15.84 1.20 -5.61
CA ALA A 67 17.28 1.02 -5.73
C ALA A 67 17.67 0.15 -6.95
N ARG A 68 16.86 -0.86 -7.27
CA ARG A 68 17.04 -1.69 -8.47
C ARG A 68 16.76 -0.92 -9.76
N LEU A 69 15.68 -0.14 -9.81
CA LEU A 69 15.32 0.69 -10.95
C LEU A 69 16.35 1.79 -11.21
N ILE A 70 16.81 2.49 -10.16
CA ILE A 70 17.86 3.50 -10.25
C ILE A 70 19.18 2.89 -10.76
N ARG A 71 19.49 1.66 -10.35
CA ARG A 71 20.66 0.94 -10.86
C ARG A 71 20.52 0.59 -12.34
N LEU A 72 19.36 0.08 -12.75
CA LEU A 72 19.05 -0.21 -14.16
C LEU A 72 19.09 1.05 -15.03
N GLU A 73 18.54 2.18 -14.57
CA GLU A 73 18.60 3.46 -15.27
C GLU A 73 20.05 3.94 -15.46
N ARG A 74 20.92 3.74 -14.45
CA ARG A 74 22.35 4.06 -14.57
C ARG A 74 23.07 3.16 -15.57
N GLU A 75 22.80 1.86 -15.52
CA GLU A 75 23.39 0.88 -16.45
C GLU A 75 22.95 1.19 -17.91
N GLN A 76 21.71 1.65 -18.14
CA GLN A 76 21.25 2.08 -19.47
C GLN A 76 21.85 3.41 -19.93
N GLN A 77 22.09 4.36 -19.02
CA GLN A 77 22.76 5.63 -19.34
C GLN A 77 24.25 5.47 -19.65
N GLU A 78 24.89 4.40 -19.18
CA GLU A 78 26.30 4.11 -19.49
C GLU A 78 26.48 3.37 -20.82
N GLU A 79 25.41 2.81 -21.41
CA GLU A 79 25.41 2.11 -22.70
C GLU A 79 25.02 2.99 -23.92
N GLU A 80 24.50 4.22 -23.69
CA GLU A 80 24.15 5.23 -24.71
C GLU A 80 25.28 6.26 -24.93
#